data_AF-A0A1Q2LFM8-F1
#
_entry.id   AF-A0A1Q2LFM8-F1
#
_cell.length_a   1.000
_cell.length_b   1.000
_cell.length_c   1.000
_cell.angle_alpha   90.00
_cell.angle_beta   90.00
_cell.angle_gamma   90.00
#
_symmetry.space_group_name_H-M   'P 1'
#
loop_
_entity.id
_entity.type
_entity.pdbx_description
1 polymer ?
#
loop_
_entity_poly.entity_id
_entity_poly.type
_entity_poly.pdbx_seq_one_letter_code
_entity_poly.pdbx_strand_id
1 'polypeptide(L)'
;MKKIFYGFLILMGLGIFYYTPYSFYLEPSFWQFRKMCKLNELPNTEEKYNKILRYFDTDLESLDWEELNGRALKLTKGFNLDYIEGRLEYRVKVATIQKRRYDISVDLYTNTNNKGFSKEAITHIETYGSWKTRRYFLERKYMTDFPFQAEWTERDISCTSIKKFN
;
A
#
# COMPACT_ATOMS: atom_id res chain seq x y z
N MET A 1 8.69 13.54 -47.22
CA MET A 1 8.09 12.32 -46.64
C MET A 1 8.85 11.78 -45.42
N LYS A 2 10.18 11.56 -45.47
CA LYS A 2 10.95 11.02 -44.32
C LYS A 2 10.80 11.82 -43.00
N LYS A 3 10.84 13.16 -43.03
CA LYS A 3 10.69 14.01 -41.82
C LYS A 3 9.33 13.87 -41.11
N ILE A 4 8.24 13.67 -41.86
CA ILE A 4 6.89 13.48 -41.31
C ILE A 4 6.78 12.11 -40.63
N PHE A 5 7.40 11.09 -41.23
CA PHE A 5 7.47 9.74 -40.67
C PHE A 5 8.22 9.68 -39.33
N TYR A 6 9.36 10.38 -39.21
CA TYR A 6 10.08 10.47 -37.93
C TYR A 6 9.29 11.25 -36.87
N GLY A 7 8.59 12.32 -37.25
CA GLY A 7 7.72 13.06 -36.33
C GLY A 7 6.58 12.19 -35.77
N PHE A 8 5.98 11.35 -36.61
CA PHE A 8 4.94 10.41 -36.19
C PHE A 8 5.48 9.31 -35.25
N LEU A 9 6.67 8.78 -35.52
CA LEU A 9 7.31 7.79 -34.62
C LEU A 9 7.66 8.38 -33.24
N ILE A 10 8.10 9.64 -33.19
CA ILE A 10 8.38 10.33 -31.92
C ILE A 10 7.08 10.52 -31.11
N LEU A 11 5.99 10.93 -31.74
CA LEU A 11 4.68 11.08 -31.08
C LEU A 11 4.13 9.75 -30.55
N MET A 12 4.25 8.68 -31.33
CA MET A 12 3.88 7.33 -30.88
C MET A 12 4.75 6.86 -29.70
N GLY A 13 6.07 7.10 -29.76
CA GLY A 13 6.98 6.81 -28.66
C GLY A 13 6.61 7.57 -27.38
N LEU A 14 6.36 8.87 -27.46
CA LEU A 14 5.95 9.70 -26.32
C LEU A 14 4.60 9.25 -25.75
N GLY A 15 3.63 8.90 -26.60
CA GLY A 15 2.35 8.35 -26.19
C GLY A 15 2.50 7.02 -25.45
N ILE A 16 3.33 6.11 -25.95
CA ILE A 16 3.66 4.86 -25.27
C ILE A 16 4.31 5.16 -23.92
N PHE A 17 5.32 6.02 -23.83
CA PHE A 17 5.95 6.37 -22.55
C PHE A 17 4.98 6.99 -21.53
N TYR A 18 4.05 7.82 -21.99
CA TYR A 18 3.07 8.48 -21.12
C TYR A 18 1.98 7.53 -20.62
N TYR A 19 1.50 6.60 -21.45
CA TYR A 19 0.40 5.70 -21.10
C TYR A 19 0.87 4.34 -20.56
N THR A 20 2.07 3.88 -20.91
CA THR A 20 2.55 2.56 -20.46
C THR A 20 3.07 2.59 -19.03
N PRO A 21 2.87 1.52 -18.25
CA PRO A 21 3.42 1.40 -16.90
C PRO A 21 4.96 1.42 -16.87
N TYR A 22 5.63 1.29 -18.04
CA TYR A 22 7.10 1.34 -18.18
C TYR A 22 7.76 2.53 -17.49
N SER A 23 7.13 3.71 -17.52
CA SER A 23 7.67 4.89 -16.83
C SER A 23 7.90 4.67 -15.32
N PHE A 24 7.09 3.84 -14.67
CA PHE A 24 7.25 3.54 -13.24
C PHE A 24 8.45 2.63 -12.96
N TYR A 25 8.74 1.67 -13.86
CA TYR A 25 9.87 0.75 -13.71
C TYR A 25 11.23 1.46 -13.75
N LEU A 26 11.28 2.69 -14.25
CA LEU A 26 12.49 3.51 -14.27
C LEU A 26 12.70 4.30 -12.98
N GLU A 27 11.68 4.43 -12.10
CA GLU A 27 11.81 5.17 -10.84
C GLU A 27 12.34 4.26 -9.71
N PRO A 28 13.51 4.55 -9.09
CA PRO A 28 14.08 3.71 -8.03
C PRO A 28 13.18 3.56 -6.81
N SER A 29 12.45 4.63 -6.45
CA SER A 29 11.49 4.58 -5.37
C SER A 29 10.41 3.51 -5.64
N PHE A 30 10.05 3.25 -6.92
CA PHE A 30 8.92 2.35 -7.27
C PHE A 30 9.30 0.93 -6.92
N TRP A 31 10.55 0.59 -7.18
CA TRP A 31 11.12 -0.68 -6.78
C TRP A 31 11.19 -0.83 -5.26
N GLN A 32 11.47 0.23 -4.50
CA GLN A 32 11.44 0.16 -3.04
C GLN A 32 10.01 -0.10 -2.53
N PHE A 33 9.04 0.69 -2.99
CA PHE A 33 7.62 0.49 -2.70
C PHE A 33 7.17 -0.93 -3.06
N ARG A 34 7.49 -1.38 -4.29
CA ARG A 34 7.15 -2.71 -4.78
C ARG A 34 7.76 -3.82 -3.93
N LYS A 35 9.03 -3.70 -3.55
CA LYS A 35 9.70 -4.69 -2.68
C LYS A 35 8.99 -4.83 -1.35
N MET A 36 8.60 -3.72 -0.72
CA MET A 36 7.84 -3.74 0.54
C MET A 36 6.48 -4.43 0.37
N CYS A 37 5.67 -4.01 -0.62
CA CYS A 37 4.36 -4.61 -0.85
C CYS A 37 4.44 -6.11 -1.19
N LYS A 38 5.47 -6.56 -1.92
CA LYS A 38 5.66 -7.98 -2.27
C LYS A 38 5.88 -8.88 -1.06
N LEU A 39 6.34 -8.35 0.08
CA LEU A 39 6.49 -9.15 1.30
C LEU A 39 5.15 -9.65 1.84
N ASN A 40 4.02 -9.02 1.47
CA ASN A 40 2.70 -9.51 1.85
C ASN A 40 2.40 -10.91 1.27
N GLU A 41 3.04 -11.30 0.17
CA GLU A 41 2.87 -12.60 -0.50
C GLU A 41 3.58 -13.74 0.24
N LEU A 42 4.52 -13.44 1.14
CA LEU A 42 5.21 -14.46 1.94
C LEU A 42 4.23 -15.11 2.94
N PRO A 43 4.47 -16.38 3.33
CA PRO A 43 3.72 -17.03 4.39
C PRO A 43 3.88 -16.27 5.71
N ASN A 44 2.86 -16.33 6.57
CA ASN A 44 2.85 -15.63 7.86
C ASN A 44 3.76 -16.34 8.87
N THR A 45 5.05 -16.08 8.76
CA THR A 45 6.10 -16.59 9.65
C THR A 45 6.84 -15.43 10.32
N GLU A 46 7.55 -15.73 11.40
CA GLU A 46 8.44 -14.76 12.07
C GLU A 46 9.45 -14.13 11.09
N GLU A 47 9.96 -14.93 10.14
CA GLU A 47 10.86 -14.43 9.09
C GLU A 47 10.21 -13.35 8.22
N LYS A 48 8.95 -13.54 7.78
CA LYS A 48 8.20 -12.50 7.05
C LYS A 48 8.05 -11.24 7.91
N TYR A 49 7.69 -11.42 9.17
CA TYR A 49 7.37 -10.31 10.06
C TYR A 49 8.60 -9.43 10.25
N ASN A 50 9.74 -10.03 10.61
CA ASN A 50 11.01 -9.33 10.73
C ASN A 50 11.50 -8.73 9.39
N LYS A 51 11.27 -9.39 8.24
CA LYS A 51 11.58 -8.79 6.93
C LYS A 51 10.79 -7.52 6.65
N ILE A 52 9.51 -7.46 7.02
CA ILE A 52 8.69 -6.27 6.84
C ILE A 52 9.11 -5.18 7.82
N LEU A 53 9.21 -5.52 9.11
CA LEU A 53 9.54 -4.58 10.18
C LEU A 53 10.90 -3.90 9.98
N ARG A 54 11.88 -4.62 9.40
CA ARG A 54 13.21 -4.06 9.07
C ARG A 54 13.17 -2.86 8.12
N TYR A 55 12.13 -2.70 7.29
CA TYR A 55 12.00 -1.48 6.46
C TYR A 55 11.68 -0.23 7.29
N PHE A 56 11.23 -0.43 8.52
CA PHE A 56 10.87 0.61 9.48
C PHE A 56 11.87 0.68 10.64
N ASP A 57 13.08 0.15 10.44
CA ASP A 57 14.17 0.14 11.43
C ASP A 57 13.79 -0.53 12.77
N THR A 58 12.96 -1.58 12.73
CA THR A 58 12.53 -2.38 13.90
C THR A 58 12.43 -3.88 13.55
N ASP A 59 12.08 -4.69 14.54
CA ASP A 59 11.86 -6.13 14.49
C ASP A 59 10.90 -6.54 15.63
N LEU A 60 10.44 -7.78 15.64
CA LEU A 60 9.48 -8.24 16.65
C LEU A 60 10.01 -8.16 18.09
N GLU A 61 11.32 -8.29 18.30
CA GLU A 61 11.92 -8.27 19.64
C GLU A 61 11.99 -6.85 20.21
N SER A 62 12.13 -5.85 19.34
CA SER A 62 12.22 -4.44 19.70
C SER A 62 10.87 -3.73 19.79
N LEU A 63 9.76 -4.39 19.45
CA LEU A 63 8.43 -3.78 19.54
C LEU A 63 8.02 -3.53 21.00
N ASP A 64 7.60 -2.30 21.27
CA ASP A 64 6.94 -1.93 22.52
C ASP A 64 5.49 -2.45 22.52
N TRP A 65 5.31 -3.66 23.05
CA TRP A 65 3.99 -4.30 23.12
C TRP A 65 3.01 -3.54 24.01
N GLU A 66 3.48 -2.86 25.05
CA GLU A 66 2.60 -2.11 25.95
C GLU A 66 2.03 -0.90 25.22
N GLU A 67 2.87 -0.13 24.53
CA GLU A 67 2.45 0.99 23.68
C GLU A 67 1.49 0.52 22.58
N LEU A 68 1.84 -0.57 21.88
CA LEU A 68 1.02 -1.14 20.81
C LEU A 68 -0.37 -1.55 21.33
N ASN A 69 -0.45 -2.17 22.49
CA ASN A 69 -1.72 -2.54 23.11
C ASN A 69 -2.56 -1.32 23.47
N GLY A 70 -1.94 -0.23 23.96
CA GLY A 70 -2.65 1.01 24.28
C GLY A 70 -3.34 1.68 23.08
N ARG A 71 -2.88 1.41 21.85
CA ARG A 71 -3.44 1.95 20.60
C ARG A 71 -4.14 0.91 19.73
N ALA A 72 -4.32 -0.31 20.21
CA ALA A 72 -4.96 -1.39 19.48
C ALA A 72 -6.44 -1.06 19.19
N LEU A 73 -6.89 -1.37 17.97
CA LEU A 73 -8.25 -1.15 17.52
C LEU A 73 -8.98 -2.49 17.35
N LYS A 74 -10.17 -2.60 17.94
CA LYS A 74 -11.07 -3.72 17.68
C LYS A 74 -11.75 -3.53 16.32
N LEU A 75 -11.65 -4.54 15.47
CA LEU A 75 -12.30 -4.57 14.17
C LEU A 75 -13.74 -5.04 14.31
N THR A 76 -14.61 -4.50 13.47
CA THR A 76 -16.04 -4.80 13.46
C THR A 76 -16.42 -5.53 12.20
N LYS A 77 -17.05 -6.71 12.37
CA LYS A 77 -17.59 -7.52 11.27
C LYS A 77 -18.52 -6.68 10.39
N GLY A 78 -18.29 -6.71 9.08
CA GLY A 78 -19.10 -5.97 8.10
C GLY A 78 -18.73 -4.49 7.91
N PHE A 79 -17.94 -3.91 8.82
CA PHE A 79 -17.44 -2.53 8.67
C PHE A 79 -15.98 -2.51 8.19
N ASN A 80 -15.12 -3.34 8.79
CA ASN A 80 -13.72 -3.43 8.40
C ASN A 80 -13.54 -4.51 7.34
N LEU A 81 -12.99 -4.15 6.17
CA LEU A 81 -12.73 -5.06 5.06
C LEU A 81 -11.75 -6.19 5.43
N ASP A 82 -10.83 -5.91 6.35
CA ASP A 82 -9.79 -6.86 6.77
C ASP A 82 -10.27 -7.81 7.89
N TYR A 83 -11.51 -7.66 8.39
CA TYR A 83 -12.03 -8.49 9.47
C TYR A 83 -12.15 -9.95 9.03
N ILE A 84 -11.56 -10.86 9.81
CA ILE A 84 -11.73 -12.30 9.65
C ILE A 84 -12.00 -12.88 11.03
N GLU A 85 -13.19 -13.44 11.21
CA GLU A 85 -13.60 -14.07 12.47
C GLU A 85 -12.64 -15.18 12.88
N GLY A 86 -12.22 -15.16 14.15
CA GLY A 86 -11.27 -16.10 14.72
C GLY A 86 -9.82 -15.90 14.26
N ARG A 87 -9.50 -14.85 13.47
CA ARG A 87 -8.14 -14.61 12.96
C ARG A 87 -7.69 -13.15 12.99
N LEU A 88 -8.45 -12.23 12.42
CA LEU A 88 -8.13 -10.81 12.27
C LEU A 88 -9.25 -9.99 12.93
N GLU A 89 -9.21 -9.88 14.25
CA GLU A 89 -10.24 -9.21 15.04
C GLU A 89 -9.76 -7.91 15.69
N TYR A 90 -8.44 -7.79 15.86
CA TYR A 90 -7.79 -6.58 16.33
C TYR A 90 -6.68 -6.20 15.37
N ARG A 91 -6.45 -4.90 15.23
CA ARG A 91 -5.41 -4.32 14.40
C ARG A 91 -4.63 -3.30 15.21
N VAL A 92 -3.32 -3.28 15.03
CA VAL A 92 -2.48 -2.18 15.49
C VAL A 92 -1.54 -1.76 14.37
N LYS A 93 -1.48 -0.46 14.11
CA LYS A 93 -0.49 0.13 13.21
C LYS A 93 0.82 0.22 13.96
N VAL A 94 1.89 -0.35 13.42
CA VAL A 94 3.21 -0.32 14.07
C VAL A 94 3.95 0.95 13.68
N ALA A 95 4.14 1.16 12.38
CA ALA A 95 4.95 2.24 11.85
C ALA A 95 4.42 2.72 10.49
N THR A 96 4.90 3.89 10.06
CA THR A 96 4.56 4.50 8.76
C THR A 96 5.79 5.19 8.17
N ILE A 97 6.00 4.99 6.88
CA ILE A 97 6.99 5.69 6.06
C ILE A 97 6.23 6.62 5.13
N GLN A 98 6.52 7.92 5.20
CA GLN A 98 6.01 8.90 4.26
C GLN A 98 7.15 9.45 3.43
N LYS A 99 7.05 9.26 2.11
CA LYS A 99 7.97 9.82 1.12
C LYS A 99 7.17 10.61 0.08
N ARG A 100 7.88 11.39 -0.74
CA ARG A 100 7.25 12.22 -1.79
C ARG A 100 6.40 11.43 -2.79
N ARG A 101 6.78 10.17 -3.07
CA ARG A 101 6.14 9.33 -4.08
C ARG A 101 5.33 8.17 -3.51
N TYR A 102 5.44 7.88 -2.22
CA TYR A 102 4.65 6.82 -1.61
C TYR A 102 4.51 7.04 -0.12
N ASP A 103 3.43 6.51 0.42
CA ASP A 103 3.22 6.29 1.84
C ASP A 103 3.00 4.80 2.06
N ILE A 104 3.62 4.26 3.10
CA ILE A 104 3.49 2.86 3.48
C ILE A 104 3.30 2.80 4.99
N SER A 105 2.41 1.94 5.46
CA SER A 105 2.30 1.53 6.86
C SER A 105 2.38 0.02 6.98
N VAL A 106 2.78 -0.44 8.15
CA VAL A 106 2.72 -1.86 8.51
C VAL A 106 1.86 -2.02 9.75
N ASP A 107 0.94 -2.98 9.65
CA ASP A 107 0.01 -3.26 10.71
C ASP A 107 0.07 -4.74 11.11
N LEU A 108 -0.09 -4.97 12.40
CA LEU A 108 -0.22 -6.29 13.00
C LEU A 108 -1.68 -6.59 13.30
N TYR A 109 -2.02 -7.86 13.22
CA TYR A 109 -3.35 -8.36 13.53
C TYR A 109 -3.29 -9.52 14.53
N THR A 110 -4.37 -9.63 15.31
CA THR A 110 -4.59 -10.75 16.21
C THR A 110 -6.08 -11.07 16.33
N ASN A 111 -6.39 -12.23 16.89
CA ASN A 111 -7.73 -12.68 17.25
C ASN A 111 -7.95 -12.72 18.76
N THR A 112 -7.04 -12.14 19.57
CA THR A 112 -7.09 -12.42 21.00
C THR A 112 -8.36 -11.84 21.62
N ASN A 113 -9.13 -12.73 22.24
CA ASN A 113 -10.22 -12.42 23.16
C ASN A 113 -9.68 -11.71 24.41
N ASN A 114 -9.11 -10.51 24.26
CA ASN A 114 -8.61 -9.62 25.32
C ASN A 114 -7.23 -9.98 25.94
N LYS A 115 -6.36 -10.74 25.26
CA LYS A 115 -4.96 -10.93 25.71
C LYS A 115 -3.99 -9.88 25.18
N GLY A 116 -4.42 -9.06 24.23
CA GLY A 116 -3.59 -8.05 23.59
C GLY A 116 -2.65 -8.64 22.53
N PHE A 117 -1.82 -7.75 21.97
CA PHE A 117 -0.71 -8.06 21.08
C PHE A 117 0.51 -8.51 21.90
N SER A 118 1.10 -9.63 21.47
CA SER A 118 2.41 -10.13 21.88
C SER A 118 3.03 -10.85 20.68
N LYS A 119 4.32 -11.20 20.77
CA LYS A 119 5.02 -11.94 19.70
C LYS A 119 4.28 -13.23 19.29
N GLU A 120 3.77 -13.98 20.26
CA GLU A 120 3.09 -15.27 20.07
C GLU A 120 1.64 -15.12 19.62
N ALA A 121 1.03 -13.96 19.89
CA ALA A 121 -0.37 -13.70 19.63
C ALA A 121 -0.66 -13.15 18.24
N ILE A 122 0.38 -12.72 17.49
CA ILE A 122 0.20 -12.16 16.14
C ILE A 122 -0.23 -13.26 15.17
N THR A 123 -1.37 -13.04 14.52
CA THR A 123 -1.91 -13.95 13.50
C THR A 123 -1.54 -13.54 12.08
N HIS A 124 -1.27 -12.24 11.87
CA HIS A 124 -0.94 -11.70 10.58
C HIS A 124 -0.21 -10.35 10.69
N ILE A 125 0.63 -10.07 9.69
CA ILE A 125 1.20 -8.77 9.43
C ILE A 125 0.88 -8.40 7.99
N GLU A 126 0.54 -7.14 7.73
CA GLU A 126 0.32 -6.65 6.39
C GLU A 126 0.88 -5.25 6.19
N THR A 127 1.52 -5.04 5.03
CA THR A 127 1.95 -3.73 4.58
C THR A 127 0.85 -3.11 3.74
N TYR A 128 0.38 -1.94 4.13
CA TYR A 128 -0.50 -1.11 3.33
C TYR A 128 0.29 0.06 2.77
N GLY A 129 -0.13 0.57 1.61
CA GLY A 129 0.51 1.75 1.07
C GLY A 129 0.03 2.10 -0.31
N SER A 130 0.30 3.34 -0.67
CA SER A 130 -0.02 3.92 -1.96
C SER A 130 1.22 4.53 -2.60
N TRP A 131 1.29 4.42 -3.91
CA TRP A 131 2.32 5.04 -4.73
C TRP A 131 1.68 6.05 -5.67
N LYS A 132 2.19 7.28 -5.61
CA LYS A 132 1.78 8.42 -6.42
C LYS A 132 2.36 8.33 -7.82
N THR A 133 1.52 8.07 -8.82
CA THR A 133 1.96 7.86 -10.20
C THR A 133 2.32 9.15 -10.95
N ARG A 134 1.91 10.32 -10.45
CA ARG A 134 1.96 11.63 -11.12
C ARG A 134 1.12 11.70 -12.40
N ARG A 135 0.18 10.77 -12.57
CA ARG A 135 -0.79 10.78 -13.65
C ARG A 135 -2.13 11.24 -13.11
N TYR A 136 -2.68 12.27 -13.71
CA TYR A 136 -3.95 12.85 -13.28
C TYR A 136 -5.06 12.40 -14.23
N PHE A 137 -6.25 12.14 -13.69
CA PHE A 137 -7.46 11.90 -14.46
C PHE A 137 -8.58 12.78 -13.93
N LEU A 138 -9.52 13.13 -14.81
CA LEU A 138 -10.67 13.93 -14.45
C LEU A 138 -11.69 13.03 -13.75
N GLU A 139 -11.88 13.23 -12.46
CA GLU A 139 -12.85 12.50 -11.66
C GLU A 139 -14.14 13.33 -11.56
N ARG A 140 -15.28 12.65 -11.75
CA ARG A 140 -16.59 13.26 -11.63
C ARG A 140 -17.18 12.88 -10.27
N LYS A 141 -17.19 13.82 -9.33
CA LYS A 141 -17.83 13.61 -8.02
C LYS A 141 -19.33 13.85 -8.16
N TYR A 142 -20.13 12.84 -7.85
CA TYR A 142 -21.59 13.01 -7.70
C TYR A 142 -21.84 13.53 -6.28
N MET A 143 -22.13 14.82 -6.15
CA MET A 143 -22.77 15.35 -4.96
C MET A 143 -24.26 15.50 -5.26
N THR A 144 -25.10 14.98 -4.37
CA THR A 144 -26.55 14.86 -4.57
C THR A 144 -27.25 16.20 -4.76
N ASP A 145 -26.61 17.34 -4.44
CA ASP A 145 -27.29 18.65 -4.35
C ASP A 145 -26.49 19.86 -4.90
N PHE A 146 -25.39 19.69 -5.65
CA PHE A 146 -24.59 20.81 -6.17
C PHE A 146 -24.20 20.65 -7.66
N PRO A 147 -23.97 21.75 -8.41
CA PRO A 147 -23.55 21.68 -9.81
C PRO A 147 -22.23 20.91 -9.93
N PHE A 148 -22.15 20.07 -10.97
CA PHE A 148 -21.03 19.19 -11.27
C PHE A 148 -19.67 19.89 -11.11
N GLN A 149 -18.84 19.43 -10.16
CA GLN A 149 -17.44 19.81 -10.07
C GLN A 149 -16.57 18.66 -10.56
N ALA A 150 -15.76 18.94 -11.57
CA ALA A 150 -14.76 18.01 -12.09
C ALA A 150 -13.41 18.35 -11.44
N GLU A 151 -12.78 17.36 -10.82
CA GLU A 151 -11.50 17.53 -10.13
C GLU A 151 -10.44 16.65 -10.80
N TRP A 152 -9.21 17.17 -10.91
CA TRP A 152 -8.07 16.38 -11.36
C TRP A 152 -7.53 15.57 -10.18
N THR A 153 -7.81 14.27 -10.19
CA THR A 153 -7.34 13.34 -9.16
C THR A 153 -6.06 12.64 -9.64
N GLU A 154 -5.04 12.58 -8.79
CA GLU A 154 -3.83 11.79 -9.06
C GLU A 154 -4.15 10.30 -8.93
N ARG A 155 -3.69 9.48 -9.88
CA ARG A 155 -3.79 8.03 -9.80
C ARG A 155 -2.73 7.49 -8.86
N ASP A 156 -3.16 6.60 -7.98
CA ASP A 156 -2.27 5.86 -7.10
C ASP A 156 -2.24 4.36 -7.42
N ILE A 157 -1.11 3.72 -7.10
CA ILE A 157 -0.96 2.26 -7.12
C ILE A 157 -0.90 1.79 -5.67
N SER A 158 -1.87 0.98 -5.24
CA SER A 158 -1.88 0.41 -3.89
C SER A 158 -1.05 -0.88 -3.80
N CYS A 159 -0.58 -1.24 -2.60
CA CYS A 159 0.02 -2.57 -2.36
C CYS A 159 -0.92 -3.72 -2.77
N THR A 160 -2.24 -3.57 -2.58
CA THR A 160 -3.23 -4.59 -3.00
C THR A 160 -3.30 -4.77 -4.51
N SER A 161 -3.05 -3.70 -5.28
CA SER A 161 -3.07 -3.72 -6.74
C SER A 161 -1.75 -4.15 -7.38
N ILE A 162 -0.64 -4.18 -6.63
CA ILE A 162 0.69 -4.37 -7.19
C ILE A 162 0.89 -5.73 -7.87
N LYS A 163 0.08 -6.73 -7.49
CA LYS A 163 0.03 -8.05 -8.12
C LYS A 163 -0.21 -8.00 -9.63
N LYS A 164 -0.84 -6.93 -10.14
CA LYS A 164 -1.14 -6.71 -11.56
C LYS A 164 0.05 -6.24 -12.40
N PHE A 165 1.18 -5.90 -11.77
CA PHE A 165 2.40 -5.40 -12.45
C PHE A 165 3.54 -6.43 -12.47
N ASN A 166 3.19 -7.71 -12.34
CA ASN A 166 4.11 -8.85 -12.45
C ASN A 166 4.32 -9.27 -13.90
#